data_AF-A0A1Q4NZE2-F1
#
_entry.id   AF-A0A1Q4NZE2-F1
#
_cell.length_a   1.000
_cell.length_b   1.000
_cell.length_c   1.000
_cell.angle_alpha   90.00
_cell.angle_beta   90.00
_cell.angle_gamma   90.00
#
_symmetry.space_group_name_H-M   'P 1'
#
loop_
_entity.id
_entity.type
_entity.pdbx_description
1 polymer ?
#
loop_
_entity_poly.entity_id
_entity_poly.type
_entity_poly.pdbx_seq_one_letter_code
_entity_poly.pdbx_strand_id
1 'polypeptide(L)'
;MFLLGKLFGGKDNAKVRAIKRLPEVYADMVGEAGGCRLKHLRAEIGVFELHFSNVDGEKYTCQMSACVTGIDLVFATNNRSVLVSSPFTPEKLRPVLELALANSPVPLA
;
A
#
# COMPACT_ATOMS: atom_id res chain seq x y z
N MET A 1 -0.70 27.27 6.17
CA MET A 1 0.00 25.97 6.16
C MET A 1 -1.04 24.88 5.96
N PHE A 2 -1.08 24.23 4.80
CA PHE A 2 -2.03 23.13 4.53
C PHE A 2 -1.55 21.89 5.30
N LEU A 3 -2.23 21.55 6.40
CA LEU A 3 -1.98 20.31 7.14
C LEU A 3 -2.49 19.13 6.32
N LEU A 4 -1.58 18.29 5.82
CA LEU A 4 -1.88 16.95 5.28
C LEU A 4 -2.82 16.16 6.21
N GLY A 5 -2.75 16.42 7.52
CA GLY A 5 -3.65 15.89 8.54
C GLY A 5 -5.14 16.21 8.34
N LYS A 6 -5.54 17.20 7.53
CA LYS A 6 -6.96 17.42 7.15
C LYS A 6 -7.41 16.61 5.93
N LEU A 7 -6.48 16.14 5.09
CA LEU A 7 -6.78 15.26 3.95
C LEU A 7 -6.91 13.78 4.36
N PHE A 8 -6.29 13.42 5.47
CA PHE A 8 -6.43 12.14 6.17
C PHE A 8 -7.18 12.26 7.51
N GLY A 9 -7.73 13.43 7.80
CA GLY A 9 -8.37 13.79 9.07
C GLY A 9 -9.78 13.25 9.19
N GLY A 10 -9.89 11.93 9.36
CA GLY A 10 -11.12 11.23 9.64
C GLY A 10 -10.82 9.76 9.82
N LYS A 11 -11.23 9.18 10.95
CA LYS A 11 -11.12 7.75 11.21
C LYS A 11 -11.74 7.02 10.02
N ASP A 12 -10.93 6.27 9.28
CA ASP A 12 -11.34 5.50 8.10
C ASP A 12 -11.95 6.29 6.93
N ASN A 13 -11.37 7.44 6.55
CA ASN A 13 -11.71 8.04 5.25
C ASN A 13 -11.32 7.10 4.08
N ALA A 14 -11.94 7.28 2.90
CA ALA A 14 -11.75 6.38 1.76
C ALA A 14 -10.27 6.16 1.38
N LYS A 15 -9.43 7.16 1.62
CA LYS A 15 -7.99 7.15 1.33
C LYS A 15 -7.22 6.27 2.32
N VAL A 16 -7.49 6.38 3.62
CA VAL A 16 -6.93 5.47 4.64
C VAL A 16 -7.40 4.03 4.40
N ARG A 17 -8.67 3.85 4.01
CA ARG A 17 -9.21 2.52 3.66
C ARG A 17 -8.47 1.91 2.48
N ALA A 18 -8.07 2.70 1.48
CA ALA A 18 -7.27 2.21 0.36
C ALA A 18 -5.93 1.61 0.83
N ILE A 19 -5.22 2.28 1.74
CA ILE A 19 -3.96 1.77 2.31
C ILE A 19 -4.21 0.48 3.11
N LYS A 20 -5.26 0.47 3.95
CA LYS A 20 -5.62 -0.69 4.77
C LYS A 20 -6.04 -1.92 3.97
N ARG A 21 -6.50 -1.74 2.72
CA ARG A 21 -6.89 -2.82 1.80
C ARG A 21 -5.72 -3.48 1.09
N LEU A 22 -4.53 -2.86 1.04
CA LEU A 22 -3.39 -3.43 0.31
C LEU A 22 -3.06 -4.89 0.71
N PRO A 23 -3.11 -5.29 1.99
CA PRO A 23 -2.97 -6.70 2.37
C PRO A 23 -4.04 -7.63 1.78
N GLU A 24 -5.30 -7.19 1.71
CA GLU A 24 -6.41 -7.96 1.14
C GLU A 24 -6.21 -8.14 -0.37
N VAL A 25 -5.85 -7.06 -1.07
CA VAL A 25 -5.55 -7.11 -2.51
C VAL A 25 -4.39 -8.05 -2.81
N TYR A 26 -3.38 -8.10 -1.94
CA TYR A 26 -2.28 -9.04 -2.09
C TYR A 26 -2.74 -10.49 -1.94
N ALA A 27 -3.54 -10.79 -0.92
CA ALA A 27 -4.10 -12.12 -0.73
C ALA A 27 -4.95 -12.56 -1.94
N ASP A 28 -5.73 -11.65 -2.52
CA ASP A 28 -6.49 -11.93 -3.76
C ASP A 28 -5.59 -12.20 -4.98
N MET A 29 -4.37 -11.63 -5.02
CA MET A 29 -3.41 -11.84 -6.11
C MET A 29 -2.67 -13.17 -6.01
N VAL A 30 -2.31 -13.61 -4.79
CA VAL A 30 -1.44 -14.78 -4.58
C VAL A 30 -2.16 -16.01 -4.01
N GLY A 31 -3.44 -15.90 -3.62
CA GLY A 31 -4.19 -17.00 -3.00
C GLY A 31 -3.61 -17.40 -1.64
N GLU A 32 -3.52 -18.72 -1.36
CA GLU A 32 -2.86 -19.24 -0.14
C GLU A 32 -1.32 -19.12 -0.17
N ALA A 33 -0.75 -18.70 -1.30
CA ALA A 33 0.69 -18.63 -1.47
C ALA A 33 1.28 -17.33 -0.87
N GLY A 34 1.52 -17.33 0.43
CA GLY A 34 2.15 -16.21 1.15
C GLY A 34 1.14 -15.19 1.70
N GLY A 35 1.65 -14.21 2.44
CA GLY A 35 0.84 -13.24 3.17
C GLY A 35 1.43 -11.84 3.14
N CYS A 36 0.57 -10.83 3.23
CA CYS A 36 0.95 -9.44 3.39
C CYS A 36 0.33 -8.88 4.68
N ARG A 37 1.07 -8.04 5.40
CA ARG A 37 0.59 -7.35 6.60
C ARG A 37 0.97 -5.87 6.55
N LEU A 38 0.03 -5.02 6.93
CA LEU A 38 0.27 -3.58 7.10
C LEU A 38 0.80 -3.30 8.51
N LYS A 39 1.92 -2.58 8.61
CA LYS A 39 2.56 -2.15 9.87
C LYS A 39 2.91 -0.67 9.82
N HIS A 40 3.10 -0.08 11.00
CA HIS A 40 3.60 1.30 11.16
C HIS A 40 2.82 2.37 10.37
N LEU A 41 1.51 2.18 10.13
CA LEU A 41 0.68 3.17 9.45
C LEU A 41 0.56 4.45 10.29
N ARG A 42 1.10 5.55 9.77
CA ARG A 42 0.94 6.92 10.24
C ARG A 42 0.12 7.69 9.20
N ALA A 43 -1.20 7.58 9.30
CA ALA A 43 -2.13 8.09 8.30
C ALA A 43 -2.04 9.61 8.13
N GLU A 44 -1.63 10.35 9.17
CA GLU A 44 -1.54 11.81 9.18
C GLU A 44 -0.49 12.33 8.19
N ILE A 45 0.54 11.52 7.93
CA ILE A 45 1.67 11.81 7.04
C ILE A 45 1.77 10.79 5.90
N GLY A 46 0.85 9.84 5.82
CA GLY A 46 0.78 8.84 4.75
C GLY A 46 1.93 7.84 4.71
N VAL A 47 2.64 7.60 5.82
CA VAL A 47 3.77 6.65 5.86
C VAL A 47 3.30 5.31 6.43
N PHE A 48 3.75 4.20 5.85
CA PHE A 48 3.41 2.85 6.31
C PHE A 48 4.43 1.81 5.82
N GLU A 49 4.33 0.59 6.34
CA GLU A 49 5.15 -0.54 5.93
C GLU A 49 4.28 -1.71 5.49
N LEU A 50 4.66 -2.36 4.39
CA LEU A 50 4.12 -3.64 3.97
C LEU A 50 5.13 -4.74 4.30
N HIS A 51 4.68 -5.74 5.04
CA HIS A 51 5.46 -6.91 5.42
C HIS A 51 4.91 -8.09 4.63
N PHE A 52 5.70 -8.58 3.68
CA PHE A 52 5.40 -9.73 2.85
C PHE A 52 6.07 -10.97 3.43
N SER A 53 5.39 -12.10 3.29
CA SER A 53 5.96 -13.43 3.52
C SER A 53 5.55 -14.37 2.40
N ASN A 54 6.44 -15.21 1.89
CA ASN A 54 6.07 -16.28 0.97
C ASN A 54 5.66 -17.56 1.72
N VAL A 55 5.33 -18.61 0.97
CA VAL A 55 4.99 -19.94 1.50
C VAL A 55 6.13 -20.59 2.29
N ASP A 56 7.37 -20.29 1.92
CA ASP A 56 8.58 -20.82 2.56
C ASP A 56 8.95 -20.05 3.84
N GLY A 57 8.19 -18.99 4.18
CA GLY A 57 8.41 -18.17 5.37
C GLY A 57 9.49 -17.10 5.22
N GLU A 58 10.05 -16.93 4.02
CA GLU A 58 10.92 -15.79 3.70
C GLU A 58 10.14 -14.49 3.83
N LYS A 59 10.81 -13.43 4.29
CA LYS A 59 10.16 -12.16 4.61
C LYS A 59 10.79 -11.01 3.84
N TYR A 60 9.95 -10.12 3.35
CA TYR A 60 10.37 -8.87 2.74
C TYR A 60 9.55 -7.71 3.32
N THR A 61 10.21 -6.60 3.62
CA THR A 61 9.55 -5.40 4.13
C THR A 61 9.77 -4.26 3.15
N CYS A 62 8.69 -3.57 2.79
CA CYS A 62 8.72 -2.40 1.93
C CYS A 62 8.17 -1.19 2.69
N GLN A 63 9.03 -0.18 2.89
CA GLN A 63 8.59 1.12 3.40
C GLN A 63 7.94 1.91 2.27
N MET A 64 6.78 2.48 2.57
CA MET A 64 5.94 3.15 1.59
C MET A 64 5.45 4.49 2.11
N SER A 65 5.23 5.40 1.16
CA SER A 65 4.53 6.66 1.38
C SER A 65 3.31 6.75 0.46
N ALA A 66 2.27 7.42 0.93
CA ALA A 66 1.09 7.77 0.17
C ALA A 66 0.78 9.25 0.39
N CYS A 67 0.65 10.02 -0.69
CA CYS A 67 0.21 11.40 -0.62
C CYS A 67 -1.06 11.62 -1.44
N VAL A 68 -1.77 12.71 -1.17
CA VAL A 68 -3.04 13.02 -1.81
C VAL A 68 -2.83 14.14 -2.82
N THR A 69 -3.21 13.89 -4.07
CA THR A 69 -3.26 14.92 -5.12
C THR A 69 -4.73 15.20 -5.44
N GLY A 70 -5.36 16.06 -4.63
CA GLY A 70 -6.80 16.31 -4.70
C GLY A 70 -7.65 15.12 -4.25
N ILE A 71 -8.23 14.40 -5.20
CA ILE A 71 -9.01 13.17 -4.95
C ILE A 71 -8.18 11.89 -5.06
N ASP A 72 -7.06 11.96 -5.76
CA ASP A 72 -6.22 10.80 -6.08
C ASP A 72 -5.20 10.52 -4.97
N LEU A 73 -4.77 9.25 -4.90
CA LEU A 73 -3.67 8.82 -4.05
C LEU A 73 -2.44 8.52 -4.90
N VAL A 74 -1.30 9.04 -4.51
CA VAL A 74 -0.01 8.68 -5.10
C VAL A 74 0.75 7.87 -4.08
N PHE A 75 1.00 6.61 -4.41
CA PHE A 75 1.84 5.71 -3.64
C PHE A 75 3.26 5.77 -4.16
N ALA A 76 4.26 5.75 -3.28
CA ALA A 76 5.65 5.80 -3.67
C ALA A 76 6.56 4.99 -2.75
N THR A 77 7.57 4.37 -3.36
CA THR A 77 8.69 3.68 -2.71
C THR A 77 9.87 3.61 -3.69
N ASN A 78 11.11 3.58 -3.18
CA ASN A 78 12.32 3.38 -4.00
C ASN A 78 12.41 4.27 -5.25
N ASN A 79 12.08 5.57 -5.13
CA ASN A 79 12.04 6.55 -6.22
C ASN A 79 11.09 6.22 -7.38
N ARG A 80 10.13 5.32 -7.16
CA ARG A 80 9.05 5.00 -8.09
C ARG A 80 7.70 5.38 -7.47
N SER A 81 6.72 5.69 -8.30
CA SER A 81 5.39 6.06 -7.85
C SER A 81 4.28 5.52 -8.74
N VAL A 82 3.11 5.33 -8.15
CA VAL A 82 1.87 4.91 -8.81
C VAL A 82 0.74 5.84 -8.35
N LEU A 83 0.01 6.40 -9.31
CA LEU A 83 -1.20 7.19 -9.05
C LEU A 83 -2.43 6.29 -9.13
N VAL A 84 -3.28 6.38 -8.12
CA VAL A 84 -4.52 5.61 -7.99
C VAL A 84 -5.67 6.58 -7.78
N SER A 85 -6.57 6.63 -8.76
CA SER A 85 -7.77 7.45 -8.70
C SER A 85 -8.95 6.72 -8.07
N SER A 86 -9.78 7.48 -7.34
CA SER A 86 -11.07 7.00 -6.83
C SER A 86 -11.95 6.43 -7.96
N PRO A 87 -12.75 5.37 -7.72
CA PRO A 87 -12.84 4.58 -6.49
C PRO A 87 -11.65 3.62 -6.30
N PHE A 88 -11.24 3.39 -5.05
CA PHE A 88 -10.11 2.52 -4.69
C PHE A 88 -10.53 1.04 -4.67
N THR A 89 -10.63 0.43 -5.86
CA THR A 89 -10.94 -0.99 -6.06
C THR A 89 -9.68 -1.84 -5.98
N PRO A 90 -9.79 -3.16 -5.73
CA PRO A 90 -8.64 -4.06 -5.73
C PRO A 90 -7.80 -3.96 -7.01
N GLU A 91 -8.42 -3.94 -8.19
CA GLU A 91 -7.75 -3.90 -9.48
C GLU A 91 -6.87 -2.66 -9.63
N LYS A 92 -7.36 -1.50 -9.16
CA LYS A 92 -6.60 -0.24 -9.20
C LYS A 92 -5.50 -0.17 -8.14
N LEU A 93 -5.57 -0.99 -7.09
CA LEU A 93 -4.55 -1.08 -6.05
C LEU A 93 -3.46 -2.11 -6.36
N ARG A 94 -3.70 -3.07 -7.29
CA ARG A 94 -2.69 -4.06 -7.69
C ARG A 94 -1.35 -3.44 -8.10
N PRO A 95 -1.29 -2.36 -8.91
CA PRO A 95 -0.02 -1.76 -9.30
C PRO A 95 0.78 -1.19 -8.11
N VAL A 96 0.13 -0.90 -6.98
CA VAL A 96 0.81 -0.47 -5.74
C VAL A 96 1.59 -1.63 -5.12
N LEU A 97 1.05 -2.86 -5.19
CA LEU A 97 1.72 -4.06 -4.69
C LEU A 97 2.86 -4.48 -5.62
N GLU A 98 2.65 -4.43 -6.94
CA GLU A 98 3.70 -4.64 -7.93
C GLU A 98 4.86 -3.65 -7.72
N LEU A 99 4.54 -2.37 -7.50
CA LEU A 99 5.51 -1.34 -7.12
C LEU A 99 6.28 -1.70 -5.84
N ALA A 100 5.57 -2.17 -4.81
CA ALA A 100 6.17 -2.53 -3.53
C ALA A 100 7.14 -3.72 -3.66
N LEU A 101 6.81 -4.69 -4.53
CA LEU A 101 7.54 -5.93 -4.73
C LEU A 101 8.61 -5.83 -5.83
N ALA A 102 8.66 -4.74 -6.59
CA ALA A 102 9.53 -4.63 -7.76
C ALA A 102 11.04 -4.74 -7.44
N ASN A 103 11.44 -4.57 -6.18
CA ASN A 103 12.81 -4.79 -5.70
C ASN A 103 12.89 -5.90 -4.64
N SER A 104 11.83 -6.70 -4.49
CA SER A 104 11.79 -7.81 -3.58
C SER A 104 12.71 -8.92 -4.09
N PRO A 105 13.62 -9.45 -3.24
CA PRO A 105 14.37 -10.66 -3.57
C PRO A 105 13.48 -11.91 -3.48
N VAL A 106 12.29 -11.81 -2.87
CA VAL A 106 11.35 -12.92 -2.73
C VAL A 106 10.62 -13.12 -4.05
N PRO A 107 10.74 -14.29 -4.71
CA PRO A 107 10.01 -14.58 -5.94
C PRO A 107 8.51 -14.64 -5.63
N LEU A 108 7.72 -13.94 -6.45
CA LEU A 108 6.27 -14.13 -6.49
C LEU A 108 6.01 -15.42 -7.28
N ALA A 109 5.25 -16.35 -6.69
CA ALA A 109 4.93 -17.63 -7.31
C ALA A 109 4.06 -17.45 -8.56
#